data_AF-A0A2E4IYP7-F1
#
_entry.id   AF-A0A2E4IYP7-F1
#
_cell.length_a   1.000
_cell.length_b   1.000
_cell.length_c   1.000
_cell.angle_alpha   90.00
_cell.angle_beta   90.00
_cell.angle_gamma   90.00
#
_symmetry.space_group_name_H-M   'P 1'
#
loop_
_entity.id
_entity.type
_entity.pdbx_description
1 polymer ?
#
loop_
_entity_poly.entity_id
_entity_poly.type
_entity_poly.pdbx_seq_one_letter_code
_entity_poly.pdbx_strand_id
1 'polypeptide(L)'
;MAASPKKLTAELVSLQTIWTHEDSGQPHNAFNDMIRFQDRWYVGLREAQKHHGGLEGMGSMRVISSADGESWTSAGHFVLPAGDLRDAKLSITPDGELMLNSAIQVYHPYPDLHRNYVWFSKEARLGAIP
;
A
#
# COMPACT_ATOMS: atom_id res chain seq x y z
N MET A 1 15.45 -46.53 -5.45
CA MET A 1 14.39 -46.00 -4.56
C MET A 1 14.60 -44.49 -4.47
N ALA A 2 13.59 -43.67 -4.78
CA ALA A 2 13.70 -42.22 -4.63
C ALA A 2 13.63 -41.85 -3.15
N ALA A 3 14.50 -40.94 -2.70
CA ALA A 3 14.49 -40.45 -1.32
C ALA A 3 13.21 -39.64 -1.07
N SER A 4 12.53 -39.91 0.05
CA SER A 4 11.36 -39.14 0.46
C SER A 4 11.75 -37.67 0.73
N PRO A 5 10.92 -36.69 0.32
CA PRO A 5 11.25 -35.28 0.52
C PRO A 5 11.35 -34.97 2.02
N LYS A 6 12.40 -34.23 2.38
CA LYS A 6 12.66 -33.83 3.77
C LYS A 6 11.59 -32.83 4.20
N LYS A 7 10.91 -33.11 5.31
CA LYS A 7 9.90 -32.20 5.87
C LYS A 7 10.59 -30.94 6.38
N LEU A 8 10.29 -29.80 5.77
CA LEU A 8 10.73 -28.49 6.26
C LEU A 8 9.81 -28.04 7.40
N THR A 9 10.38 -27.48 8.44
CA THR A 9 9.67 -26.87 9.58
C THR A 9 10.04 -25.39 9.64
N ALA A 10 9.05 -24.53 9.88
CA ALA A 10 9.26 -23.11 10.12
C ALA A 10 8.66 -22.74 11.48
N GLU A 11 9.26 -21.76 12.14
CA GLU A 11 8.83 -21.20 13.43
C GLU A 11 8.54 -19.71 13.26
N LEU A 12 7.49 -19.21 13.91
CA LEU A 12 7.22 -17.77 13.97
C LEU A 12 8.17 -17.14 14.99
N VAL A 13 9.15 -16.39 14.51
CA VAL A 13 10.16 -15.76 15.37
C VAL A 13 9.65 -14.43 15.96
N SER A 14 8.86 -13.67 15.21
CA SER A 14 8.31 -12.39 15.66
C SER A 14 7.04 -12.01 14.90
N LEU A 15 6.21 -11.18 15.54
CA LEU A 15 5.05 -10.52 14.95
C LEU A 15 4.99 -9.10 15.48
N GLN A 16 4.90 -8.12 14.59
CA GLN A 16 4.78 -6.71 14.94
C GLN A 16 3.71 -6.04 14.08
N THR A 17 2.88 -5.24 14.73
CA THR A 17 1.97 -4.30 14.04
C THR A 17 2.76 -3.05 13.66
N ILE A 18 2.73 -2.68 12.38
CA ILE A 18 3.55 -1.58 11.84
C ILE A 18 2.74 -0.32 11.49
N TRP A 19 1.42 -0.43 11.47
CA TRP A 19 0.50 0.67 11.18
C TRP A 19 -0.89 0.35 11.69
N THR A 20 -1.53 1.30 12.35
CA THR A 20 -2.80 1.11 13.05
C THR A 20 -3.86 2.13 12.62
N HIS A 21 -5.07 1.98 13.16
CA HIS A 21 -6.14 2.95 12.97
C HIS A 21 -5.81 4.31 13.63
N GLU A 22 -4.95 4.30 14.66
CA GLU A 22 -4.49 5.53 15.33
C GLU A 22 -3.52 6.30 14.43
N ASP A 23 -2.62 5.60 13.74
CA ASP A 23 -1.65 6.21 12.81
C ASP A 23 -2.33 6.80 11.57
N SER A 24 -3.30 6.06 11.02
CA SER A 24 -4.06 6.44 9.82
C SER A 24 -5.21 7.42 10.09
N GLY A 25 -5.73 7.46 11.33
CA GLY A 25 -7.00 8.10 11.66
C GLY A 25 -8.21 7.43 11.01
N GLN A 26 -8.07 6.20 10.50
CA GLN A 26 -9.08 5.49 9.73
C GLN A 26 -9.33 4.10 10.33
N PRO A 27 -10.59 3.65 10.43
CA PRO A 27 -10.92 2.37 11.07
C PRO A 27 -10.52 1.14 10.24
N HIS A 28 -10.21 1.30 8.96
CA HIS A 28 -9.94 0.17 8.07
C HIS A 28 -8.67 0.38 7.23
N ASN A 29 -7.65 -0.43 7.52
CA ASN A 29 -6.38 -0.49 6.79
C ASN A 29 -6.23 -1.85 6.08
N ALA A 30 -6.06 -1.86 4.76
CA ALA A 30 -6.03 -3.11 3.99
C ALA A 30 -5.34 -2.98 2.63
N PHE A 31 -5.33 -4.11 1.89
CA PHE A 31 -4.86 -4.21 0.50
C PHE A 31 -3.41 -3.76 0.33
N ASN A 32 -2.55 -4.25 1.23
CA ASN A 32 -1.17 -3.82 1.28
C ASN A 32 -0.29 -4.49 0.23
N ASP A 33 0.85 -3.87 -0.02
CA ASP A 33 1.99 -4.45 -0.73
C ASP A 33 3.29 -3.95 -0.10
N MET A 34 4.38 -4.71 -0.24
CA MET A 34 5.66 -4.38 0.39
C MET A 34 6.82 -4.57 -0.60
N ILE A 35 7.73 -3.60 -0.64
CA ILE A 35 8.94 -3.67 -1.45
C ILE A 35 10.13 -3.09 -0.70
N ARG A 36 11.32 -3.50 -1.13
CA ARG A 36 12.59 -2.90 -0.68
C ARG A 36 13.14 -1.99 -1.79
N PHE A 37 13.43 -0.74 -1.47
CA PHE A 37 13.96 0.26 -2.42
C PHE A 37 14.97 1.17 -1.72
N GLN A 38 16.12 1.43 -2.36
CA GLN A 38 17.18 2.34 -1.84
C GLN A 38 17.48 2.18 -0.35
N ASP A 39 17.78 0.95 0.06
CA ASP A 39 18.10 0.67 1.46
C ASP A 39 17.00 0.94 2.50
N ARG A 40 15.73 0.90 2.07
CA ARG A 40 14.56 1.04 2.95
C ARG A 40 13.41 0.12 2.56
N TRP A 41 12.59 -0.21 3.55
CA TRP A 41 11.31 -0.87 3.37
C TRP A 41 10.24 0.15 3.02
N TYR A 42 9.35 -0.23 2.10
CA TYR A 42 8.14 0.53 1.76
C TYR A 42 6.94 -0.39 1.82
N VAL A 43 5.88 0.07 2.47
CA VAL A 43 4.58 -0.59 2.47
C VAL A 43 3.55 0.38 1.93
N GLY A 44 2.85 -0.02 0.88
CA GLY A 44 1.69 0.68 0.36
C GLY A 44 0.43 0.03 0.91
N LEU A 45 -0.58 0.79 1.32
CA LEU A 45 -1.85 0.27 1.83
C LEU A 45 -2.99 1.26 1.64
N ARG A 46 -4.23 0.76 1.61
CA ARG A 46 -5.44 1.59 1.65
C ARG A 46 -5.79 1.93 3.10
N GLU A 47 -6.06 3.20 3.37
CA GLU A 47 -6.69 3.70 4.60
C GLU A 47 -8.13 4.14 4.26
N ALA A 48 -9.12 3.67 5.00
CA ALA A 48 -10.53 3.86 4.65
C ALA A 48 -11.48 3.86 5.86
N GLN A 49 -12.66 4.44 5.67
CA GLN A 49 -13.76 4.44 6.64
C GLN A 49 -14.44 3.07 6.77
N LYS A 50 -14.45 2.28 5.70
CA LYS A 50 -15.07 0.95 5.66
C LYS A 50 -14.31 -0.02 4.76
N HIS A 51 -14.62 -1.29 4.93
CA HIS A 51 -14.17 -2.36 4.03
C HIS A 51 -14.68 -2.16 2.60
N HIS A 52 -15.95 -1.76 2.45
CA HIS A 52 -16.55 -1.44 1.15
C HIS A 52 -15.86 -0.24 0.50
N GLY A 53 -15.90 -0.19 -0.84
CA GLY A 53 -15.38 0.94 -1.62
C GLY A 53 -16.42 2.02 -1.89
N GLY A 54 -16.08 2.94 -2.79
CA GLY A 54 -16.96 4.02 -3.20
C GLY A 54 -17.18 5.04 -2.09
N LEU A 55 -18.29 5.78 -2.17
CA LEU A 55 -18.56 6.94 -1.30
C LEU A 55 -18.60 6.60 0.19
N GLU A 56 -18.92 5.36 0.56
CA GLU A 56 -18.89 4.94 1.96
C GLU A 56 -17.49 4.50 2.43
N GLY A 57 -16.65 4.07 1.50
CA GLY A 57 -15.28 3.62 1.79
C GLY A 57 -14.33 4.78 2.00
N MET A 58 -14.44 5.82 1.15
CA MET A 58 -13.58 7.01 1.17
C MET A 58 -12.08 6.67 1.23
N GLY A 59 -11.68 5.64 0.49
CA GLY A 59 -10.34 5.08 0.49
C GLY A 59 -9.29 6.05 -0.03
N SER A 60 -8.16 6.07 0.67
CA SER A 60 -6.94 6.78 0.29
C SER A 60 -5.75 5.83 0.30
N MET A 61 -4.71 6.14 -0.48
CA MET A 61 -3.47 5.37 -0.44
C MET A 61 -2.47 5.98 0.53
N ARG A 62 -1.93 5.15 1.39
CA ARG A 62 -0.79 5.44 2.25
C ARG A 62 0.42 4.70 1.72
N VAL A 63 1.58 5.36 1.76
CA VAL A 63 2.88 4.69 1.71
C VAL A 63 3.60 5.00 3.01
N ILE A 64 4.06 3.98 3.71
CA ILE A 64 4.92 4.09 4.89
C ILE A 64 6.29 3.50 4.58
N SER A 65 7.31 3.99 5.27
CA SER A 65 8.67 3.53 5.10
C SER A 65 9.38 3.29 6.43
N SER A 66 10.34 2.37 6.41
CA SER A 66 11.19 2.05 7.54
C SER A 66 12.61 1.71 7.08
N ALA A 67 13.61 2.12 7.85
CA ALA A 67 15.01 1.75 7.60
C ALA A 67 15.37 0.40 8.25
N ASP A 68 14.76 0.10 9.40
CA ASP A 68 15.09 -0.99 10.31
C ASP A 68 14.02 -2.08 10.37
N GLY A 69 12.82 -1.81 9.85
CA GLY A 69 11.65 -2.68 9.96
C GLY A 69 10.89 -2.54 11.29
N GLU A 70 11.38 -1.71 12.20
CA GLU A 70 10.81 -1.51 13.54
C GLU A 70 10.08 -0.17 13.65
N SER A 71 10.70 0.90 13.15
CA SER A 71 10.16 2.27 13.20
C SER A 71 9.60 2.66 11.82
N TRP A 72 8.31 2.99 11.77
CA TRP A 72 7.59 3.26 10.53
C TRP A 72 7.09 4.71 10.50
N THR A 73 7.21 5.34 9.33
CA THR A 73 6.78 6.73 9.10
C THR A 73 6.09 6.87 7.77
N SER A 74 5.14 7.80 7.66
CA SER A 74 4.48 8.13 6.40
C SER A 74 5.48 8.71 5.39
N ALA A 75 5.51 8.13 4.19
CA ALA A 75 6.31 8.55 3.04
C ALA A 75 5.46 9.07 1.87
N GLY A 76 4.13 8.88 1.93
CA GLY A 76 3.17 9.40 0.96
C GLY A 76 1.71 9.22 1.41
N HIS A 77 0.85 10.17 1.03
CA HIS A 77 -0.60 10.09 1.19
C HIS A 77 -1.27 10.56 -0.10
N PHE A 78 -2.10 9.72 -0.70
CA PHE A 78 -2.80 10.02 -1.94
C PHE A 78 -4.29 9.94 -1.70
N VAL A 79 -4.96 11.07 -1.95
CA VAL A 79 -6.40 11.21 -1.87
C VAL A 79 -6.85 11.78 -3.22
N LEU A 80 -7.85 11.17 -3.83
CA LEU A 80 -8.45 11.69 -5.07
C LEU A 80 -9.91 12.04 -4.80
N PRO A 81 -10.33 13.31 -4.99
CA PRO A 81 -11.73 13.71 -4.81
C PRO A 81 -12.71 12.93 -5.70
N ALA A 82 -12.21 12.38 -6.82
CA ALA A 82 -13.01 11.65 -7.79
C ALA A 82 -13.46 10.26 -7.34
N GLY A 83 -12.87 9.67 -6.29
CA GLY A 83 -13.17 8.28 -5.95
C GLY A 83 -12.36 7.68 -4.81
N ASP A 84 -12.70 6.43 -4.52
CA ASP A 84 -12.06 5.60 -3.51
C ASP A 84 -10.82 4.92 -4.09
N LEU A 85 -9.64 5.26 -3.58
CA LEU A 85 -8.40 4.60 -3.96
C LEU A 85 -8.21 3.28 -3.20
N ARG A 86 -7.71 2.26 -3.90
CA ARG A 86 -7.53 0.91 -3.36
C ARG A 86 -6.44 0.10 -4.06
N ASP A 87 -6.11 -1.03 -3.44
CA ASP A 87 -5.21 -2.04 -3.98
C ASP A 87 -3.82 -1.52 -4.32
N ALA A 88 -3.03 -1.21 -3.28
CA ALA A 88 -1.64 -0.79 -3.47
C ALA A 88 -0.86 -1.86 -4.22
N LYS A 89 -0.08 -1.46 -5.22
CA LYS A 89 0.91 -2.31 -5.88
C LYS A 89 2.20 -1.53 -6.07
N LEU A 90 3.26 -1.98 -5.43
CA LEU A 90 4.58 -1.36 -5.48
C LEU A 90 5.50 -2.12 -6.42
N SER A 91 6.30 -1.38 -7.17
CA SER A 91 7.33 -1.95 -8.04
C SER A 91 8.46 -0.96 -8.25
N ILE A 92 9.59 -1.44 -8.77
CA ILE A 92 10.71 -0.60 -9.20
C ILE A 92 10.69 -0.60 -10.73
N THR A 93 10.64 0.58 -11.34
CA THR A 93 10.68 0.72 -12.79
C THR A 93 12.06 0.35 -13.35
N PRO A 94 12.19 0.06 -14.66
CA PRO A 94 13.49 -0.13 -15.28
C PRO A 94 14.44 1.08 -15.13
N ASP A 95 13.90 2.28 -14.96
CA ASP A 95 14.66 3.52 -14.73
C ASP A 95 15.02 3.75 -13.25
N GLY A 96 14.74 2.78 -12.37
CA GLY A 96 15.11 2.82 -10.96
C GLY A 96 14.21 3.71 -10.10
N GLU A 97 12.95 3.91 -10.49
CA GLU A 97 11.97 4.69 -9.72
C GLU A 97 11.06 3.77 -8.91
N LEU A 98 10.71 4.18 -7.69
CA LEU A 98 9.62 3.55 -6.96
C LEU A 98 8.29 3.93 -7.62
N MET A 99 7.53 2.93 -8.04
CA MET A 99 6.20 3.09 -8.64
C MET A 99 5.13 2.55 -7.69
N LEU A 100 4.13 3.38 -7.41
CA LEU A 100 2.87 2.98 -6.78
C LEU A 100 1.77 2.94 -7.84
N ASN A 101 1.17 1.77 -8.06
CA ASN A 101 -0.05 1.60 -8.84
C ASN A 101 -1.23 1.33 -7.89
N SER A 102 -2.41 1.85 -8.22
CA SER A 102 -3.64 1.70 -7.45
C SER A 102 -4.86 1.81 -8.36
N ALA A 103 -5.92 1.08 -8.02
CA ALA A 103 -7.22 1.28 -8.64
C ALA A 103 -7.99 2.40 -7.92
N ILE A 104 -8.83 3.11 -8.66
CA ILE A 104 -9.87 3.99 -8.13
C ILE A 104 -11.24 3.40 -8.45
N GLN A 105 -12.14 3.38 -7.48
CA GLN A 105 -13.57 3.26 -7.72
C GLN A 105 -14.16 4.67 -7.78
N VAL A 106 -14.54 5.12 -8.98
CA VAL A 106 -15.03 6.48 -9.20
C VAL A 106 -16.37 6.67 -8.50
N TYR A 107 -16.61 7.86 -7.96
CA TYR A 107 -17.91 8.23 -7.41
C TYR A 107 -18.94 8.50 -8.54
N HIS A 108 -20.05 9.15 -8.21
CA HIS A 108 -21.12 9.45 -9.16
C HIS A 108 -20.62 10.23 -10.40
N PRO A 109 -21.25 10.03 -11.57
CA PRO A 109 -22.45 9.20 -11.81
C PRO A 109 -22.13 7.74 -12.23
N TYR A 110 -20.87 7.30 -12.17
CA TYR A 110 -20.45 5.99 -12.68
C TYR A 110 -19.76 5.14 -11.59
N PRO A 111 -20.50 4.65 -10.57
CA PRO A 111 -19.92 3.94 -9.43
C PRO A 111 -19.23 2.61 -9.77
N ASP A 112 -19.53 2.05 -10.94
CA ASP A 112 -18.91 0.83 -11.46
C ASP A 112 -17.64 1.12 -12.27
N LEU A 113 -17.38 2.40 -12.60
CA LEU A 113 -16.21 2.78 -13.37
C LEU A 113 -14.97 2.70 -12.46
N HIS A 114 -14.04 1.85 -12.87
CA HIS A 114 -12.72 1.75 -12.27
C HIS A 114 -11.66 2.29 -13.23
N ARG A 115 -10.65 2.96 -12.67
CA ARG A 115 -9.45 3.40 -13.40
C ARG A 115 -8.21 3.05 -12.58
N ASN A 116 -7.04 3.13 -13.20
CA ASN A 116 -5.78 2.99 -12.49
C ASN A 116 -5.09 4.35 -12.41
N TYR A 117 -4.43 4.58 -11.28
CA TYR A 117 -3.53 5.71 -11.05
C TYR A 117 -2.16 5.18 -10.70
N VAL A 118 -1.14 5.87 -11.21
CA VAL A 118 0.25 5.52 -11.00
C VAL A 118 1.02 6.75 -10.57
N TRP A 119 1.84 6.59 -9.52
CA TRP A 119 2.77 7.60 -9.03
C TRP A 119 4.18 7.05 -9.05
N PHE A 120 5.15 7.92 -9.33
CA PHE A 120 6.57 7.58 -9.43
C PHE A 120 7.40 8.45 -8.49
N SER A 121 8.48 7.91 -7.94
CA SER A 121 9.45 8.68 -7.17
C SER A 121 10.86 8.11 -7.27
N LYS A 122 11.83 8.99 -7.54
CA LYS A 122 13.27 8.68 -7.48
C LYS A 122 13.85 8.79 -6.08
N GLU A 123 13.23 9.60 -5.22
CA GLU A 123 13.71 9.88 -3.85
C GLU A 123 12.91 9.11 -2.80
N ALA A 124 11.99 8.25 -3.25
CA ALA A 124 11.09 7.48 -2.40
C ALA A 124 10.21 8.33 -1.46
N ARG A 125 10.05 9.61 -1.78
CA ARG A 125 8.97 10.48 -1.32
C ARG A 125 7.96 10.59 -2.45
N LEU A 126 6.79 10.02 -2.25
CA LEU A 126 5.71 10.09 -3.22
C LEU A 126 4.77 11.21 -2.75
N GLY A 127 4.79 12.35 -3.46
CA GLY A 127 3.94 13.49 -3.17
C GLY A 127 2.62 13.40 -3.93
N ALA A 128 1.53 13.86 -3.32
CA ALA A 128 0.31 14.16 -4.05
C ALA A 128 0.61 15.31 -5.01
N ILE A 129 0.49 15.07 -6.32
CA ILE A 129 0.42 16.16 -7.29
C ILE A 129 -0.92 16.88 -7.03
N PRO A 130 -0.94 18.21 -6.93
CA PRO A 130 -2.17 18.98 -6.72
C PRO A 130 -3.22 18.74 -7.81
#